data_AF-A0AAV3SWK7-F1
#
_entry.id   AF-A0AAV3SWK7-F1
#
_cell.length_a   1.000
_cell.length_b   1.000
_cell.length_c   1.000
_cell.angle_alpha   90.00
_cell.angle_beta   90.00
_cell.angle_gamma   90.00
#
_symmetry.space_group_name_H-M   'P 1'
#
loop_
_entity.id
_entity.type
_entity.pdbx_description
1 polymer ?
#
loop_
_entity_poly.entity_id
_entity_poly.type
_entity_poly.pdbx_seq_one_letter_code
_entity_poly.pdbx_strand_id
1 'polypeptide(L)'
;MPSTDTTRVAPSQRWETTLHGIRRLPHRTAAFIVTMHPAVWVGLFVALPLAVFGSTTVFGSRAAVGYVIVCACLWLMVWFSSAGLKTNRYRLTPETRTLVIEPEFDDPETEQFAAATGADEQTIDLTEVESLQLIPLGPIVAARVRYRSLTLTKPEGFLIPRGQLREIAASFRSCGVSVPELVAGDPPTLQRRPLRAVARIAATPILIGVLPIYIVQVRLDIDVWPFLFGFILVTWVVIVRHLSVRFGIRPEGSRARDWLLRWVIDLFVAALGLVVALGLLTFVESM
;
A
#
# COMPACT_ATOMS: atom_id res chain seq x y z
N MET A 1 6.30 -49.27 -30.71
CA MET A 1 5.66 -47.94 -30.70
C MET A 1 6.05 -47.25 -29.40
N PRO A 2 6.85 -46.19 -29.40
CA PRO A 2 7.07 -45.39 -28.21
C PRO A 2 5.92 -44.38 -28.07
N SER A 3 5.19 -44.45 -26.96
CA SER A 3 4.18 -43.49 -26.58
C SER A 3 4.86 -42.20 -26.14
N THR A 4 4.75 -41.17 -26.97
CA THR A 4 5.08 -39.78 -26.65
C THR A 4 4.06 -39.28 -25.62
N ASP A 5 4.39 -39.40 -24.34
CA ASP A 5 3.63 -38.78 -23.26
C ASP A 5 4.02 -37.30 -23.22
N THR A 6 3.36 -36.50 -24.06
CA THR A 6 3.45 -35.04 -24.03
C THR A 6 2.59 -34.54 -22.87
N THR A 7 3.13 -34.57 -21.66
CA THR A 7 2.75 -33.61 -20.61
C THR A 7 3.06 -32.22 -21.15
N ARG A 8 2.10 -31.64 -21.86
CA ARG A 8 2.17 -30.27 -22.36
C ARG A 8 2.11 -29.36 -21.14
N VAL A 9 3.30 -28.98 -20.68
CA VAL A 9 3.49 -28.08 -19.55
C VAL A 9 2.80 -26.75 -19.85
N ALA A 10 2.02 -26.26 -18.89
CA ALA A 10 1.35 -24.97 -19.04
C ALA A 10 2.40 -23.85 -19.16
N PRO A 11 2.31 -22.97 -20.17
CA PRO A 11 3.29 -21.91 -20.37
C PRO A 11 3.35 -20.98 -19.15
N SER A 12 4.55 -20.46 -18.85
CA SER A 12 4.73 -19.46 -17.78
C SER A 12 3.81 -18.27 -18.01
N GLN A 13 2.99 -17.91 -17.02
CA GLN A 13 2.05 -16.81 -17.14
C GLN A 13 2.67 -15.53 -16.59
N ARG A 14 2.63 -14.46 -17.38
CA ARG A 14 3.12 -13.14 -16.99
C ARG A 14 2.00 -12.12 -17.07
N TRP A 15 1.95 -11.23 -16.10
CA TRP A 15 1.06 -10.08 -16.15
C TRP A 15 1.68 -8.89 -15.43
N GLU A 16 1.14 -7.72 -15.73
CA GLU A 16 1.56 -6.46 -15.13
C GLU A 16 0.35 -5.78 -14.51
N THR A 17 0.56 -5.08 -13.39
CA THR A 17 -0.42 -4.15 -12.86
C THR A 17 0.19 -2.78 -12.70
N THR A 18 -0.43 -1.80 -13.37
CA THR A 18 -0.01 -0.39 -13.33
C THR A 18 -1.09 0.44 -12.64
N LEU A 19 -0.80 0.91 -11.43
CA LEU A 19 -1.59 1.84 -10.62
C LEU A 19 -0.88 3.19 -10.48
N HIS A 20 -0.28 3.65 -11.56
CA HIS A 20 0.40 4.94 -11.62
C HIS A 20 -0.60 6.12 -11.56
N GLY A 21 -0.15 7.25 -11.01
CA GLY A 21 -0.91 8.50 -10.93
C GLY A 21 -1.86 8.65 -9.73
N ILE A 22 -2.23 9.90 -9.44
CA ILE A 22 -2.98 10.28 -8.22
C ILE A 22 -4.40 9.71 -8.17
N ARG A 23 -5.06 9.55 -9.33
CA ARG A 23 -6.42 8.96 -9.43
C ARG A 23 -6.47 7.48 -9.01
N ARG A 24 -5.34 6.78 -9.08
CA ARG A 24 -5.22 5.37 -8.67
C ARG A 24 -4.76 5.21 -7.23
N LEU A 25 -4.45 6.30 -6.54
CA LEU A 25 -4.01 6.28 -5.15
C LEU A 25 -5.01 5.60 -4.20
N PRO A 26 -6.33 5.88 -4.26
CA PRO A 26 -7.30 5.17 -3.43
C PRO A 26 -7.30 3.65 -3.67
N HIS A 27 -7.03 3.22 -4.90
CA HIS A 27 -6.96 1.81 -5.25
C HIS A 27 -5.70 1.15 -4.68
N ARG A 28 -4.55 1.85 -4.68
CA ARG A 28 -3.31 1.37 -4.05
C ARG A 28 -3.44 1.27 -2.53
N THR A 29 -4.01 2.30 -1.90
CA THR A 29 -4.27 2.32 -0.46
C THR A 29 -5.23 1.20 -0.06
N ALA A 30 -6.35 1.05 -0.80
CA ALA A 30 -7.29 -0.03 -0.57
C ALA A 30 -6.63 -1.40 -0.75
N ALA A 31 -5.83 -1.59 -1.81
CA ALA A 31 -5.08 -2.81 -2.06
C ALA A 31 -4.16 -3.16 -0.88
N PHE A 32 -3.34 -2.21 -0.41
CA PHE A 32 -2.46 -2.43 0.73
C PHE A 32 -3.23 -2.83 2.01
N ILE A 33 -4.31 -2.12 2.33
CA ILE A 33 -5.15 -2.41 3.51
C ILE A 33 -5.76 -3.82 3.44
N VAL A 34 -6.19 -4.24 2.24
CA VAL A 34 -6.84 -5.56 2.07
C VAL A 34 -5.87 -6.70 1.79
N THR A 35 -4.62 -6.45 1.44
CA THR A 35 -3.60 -7.51 1.41
C THR A 35 -3.04 -7.76 2.81
N MET A 36 -2.96 -6.72 3.65
CA MET A 36 -2.39 -6.82 5.00
C MET A 36 -3.01 -7.93 5.88
N HIS A 37 -2.19 -8.70 6.59
CA HIS A 37 -2.63 -9.79 7.46
C HIS A 37 -3.63 -9.28 8.53
N PRO A 38 -4.74 -10.00 8.78
CA PRO A 38 -5.74 -9.61 9.76
C PRO A 38 -5.21 -9.19 11.13
N ALA A 39 -4.26 -9.95 11.68
CA ALA A 39 -3.70 -9.67 12.99
C ALA A 39 -2.85 -8.39 12.98
N VAL A 40 -2.06 -8.17 11.93
CA VAL A 40 -1.26 -6.95 11.75
C VAL A 40 -2.17 -5.75 11.60
N TRP A 41 -3.23 -5.85 10.79
CA TRP A 41 -4.21 -4.78 10.63
C TRP A 41 -4.90 -4.43 11.96
N VAL A 42 -5.37 -5.43 12.73
CA VAL A 42 -5.98 -5.18 14.04
C VAL A 42 -4.96 -4.59 15.01
N GLY A 43 -3.74 -5.11 15.05
CA GLY A 43 -2.67 -4.61 15.92
C GLY A 43 -2.36 -3.14 15.65
N LEU A 44 -2.09 -2.80 14.39
CA LEU A 44 -1.65 -1.46 13.98
C LEU A 44 -2.78 -0.43 13.93
N PHE A 45 -3.96 -0.77 13.43
CA PHE A 45 -5.03 0.21 13.18
C PHE A 45 -6.16 0.20 14.21
N VAL A 46 -6.19 -0.79 15.12
CA VAL A 46 -7.20 -0.88 16.17
C VAL A 46 -6.54 -0.86 17.54
N ALA A 47 -5.75 -1.88 17.88
CA ALA A 47 -5.21 -2.06 19.21
C ALA A 47 -4.24 -0.94 19.61
N LEU A 48 -3.28 -0.61 18.74
CA LEU A 48 -2.30 0.45 19.02
C LEU A 48 -2.97 1.84 19.17
N PRO A 49 -3.80 2.32 18.23
CA PRO A 49 -4.55 3.57 18.39
C PRO A 49 -5.38 3.61 19.67
N LEU A 50 -6.11 2.53 19.99
CA LEU A 50 -6.94 2.46 21.19
C LEU A 50 -6.12 2.42 22.48
N ALA A 51 -4.97 1.74 22.49
CA ALA A 51 -4.08 1.70 23.65
C ALA A 51 -3.49 3.08 23.94
N VAL A 52 -3.03 3.79 22.89
CA VAL A 52 -2.51 5.16 23.03
C VAL A 52 -3.63 6.11 23.46
N PHE A 53 -4.83 5.97 22.89
CA PHE A 53 -5.97 6.75 23.32
C PHE A 53 -6.35 6.45 24.78
N GLY A 54 -6.41 5.18 25.19
CA GLY A 54 -6.69 4.78 26.57
C GLY A 54 -5.67 5.32 27.58
N SER A 55 -4.42 5.50 27.16
CA SER A 55 -3.37 6.10 28.00
C SER A 55 -3.68 7.54 28.44
N THR A 56 -4.59 8.23 27.77
CA THR A 56 -5.08 9.57 28.19
C THR A 56 -5.73 9.55 29.57
N THR A 57 -6.28 8.42 30.00
CA THR A 57 -6.85 8.25 31.36
C THR A 57 -5.78 8.30 32.45
N VAL A 58 -4.52 7.96 32.12
CA VAL A 58 -3.39 7.89 33.05
C VAL A 58 -2.49 9.12 32.92
N PHE A 59 -2.20 9.55 31.69
CA PHE A 59 -1.24 10.63 31.39
C PHE A 59 -1.89 11.97 31.03
N GLY A 60 -3.22 12.04 31.06
CA GLY A 60 -3.99 13.26 30.78
C GLY A 60 -3.97 13.69 29.31
N SER A 61 -4.33 14.95 29.06
CA SER A 61 -4.51 15.53 27.72
C SER A 61 -3.25 15.53 26.85
N ARG A 62 -2.04 15.49 27.46
CA ARG A 62 -0.78 15.40 26.71
C ARG A 62 -0.64 14.09 25.92
N ALA A 63 -1.25 13.00 26.38
CA ALA A 63 -1.24 11.73 25.64
C ALA A 63 -2.14 11.75 24.40
N ALA A 64 -3.11 12.68 24.32
CA ALA A 64 -3.95 12.85 23.13
C ALA A 64 -3.14 13.37 21.94
N VAL A 65 -2.08 14.15 22.20
CA VAL A 65 -1.11 14.55 21.17
C VAL A 65 -0.36 13.34 20.64
N GLY A 66 0.08 12.44 21.52
CA GLY A 66 0.71 11.17 21.15
C GLY A 66 -0.20 10.28 20.30
N TYR A 67 -1.50 10.27 20.59
CA TYR A 67 -2.51 9.57 19.79
C TYR A 67 -2.58 10.07 18.34
N VAL A 68 -2.59 11.40 18.14
CA VAL A 68 -2.57 12.01 16.81
C VAL A 68 -1.28 11.69 16.06
N ILE A 69 -0.13 11.79 16.74
CA ILE A 69 1.18 11.47 16.14
C ILE A 69 1.21 10.02 15.65
N VAL A 70 0.81 9.07 16.49
CA VAL A 70 0.78 7.65 16.14
C VAL A 70 -0.13 7.41 14.93
N CYS A 71 -1.32 8.02 14.92
CA CYS A 71 -2.25 7.90 13.79
C CYS A 71 -1.68 8.50 12.50
N ALA A 72 -1.02 9.66 12.57
CA ALA A 72 -0.32 10.25 11.43
C ALA A 72 0.82 9.36 10.90
N CYS A 73 1.61 8.77 11.80
CA CYS A 73 2.66 7.82 11.43
C CYS A 73 2.10 6.57 10.73
N LEU A 74 0.99 6.02 11.23
CA LEU A 74 0.29 4.91 10.59
C LEU A 74 -0.21 5.31 9.19
N TRP A 75 -0.59 6.58 9.01
CA TRP A 75 -1.01 7.08 7.71
C TRP A 75 0.13 7.24 6.71
N LEU A 76 1.27 7.73 7.17
CA LEU A 76 2.51 7.74 6.38
C LEU A 76 2.95 6.33 6.02
N MET A 77 2.87 5.38 6.95
CA MET A 77 3.19 3.98 6.69
C MET A 77 2.31 3.42 5.56
N VAL A 78 0.99 3.60 5.63
CA VAL A 78 0.08 3.17 4.57
C VAL A 78 0.43 3.83 3.23
N TRP A 79 0.75 5.12 3.25
CA TRP A 79 1.12 5.86 2.05
C TRP A 79 2.40 5.28 1.40
N PHE A 80 3.49 5.18 2.16
CA PHE A 80 4.77 4.66 1.68
C PHE A 80 4.66 3.20 1.22
N SER A 81 4.01 2.34 1.99
CA SER A 81 3.85 0.94 1.59
C SER A 81 2.95 0.78 0.36
N SER A 82 1.96 1.66 0.16
CA SER A 82 1.15 1.66 -1.06
C SER A 82 1.91 2.08 -2.32
N ALA A 83 3.05 2.76 -2.18
CA ALA A 83 3.90 3.14 -3.30
C ALA A 83 4.53 1.90 -3.98
N GLY A 84 4.81 0.83 -3.22
CA GLY A 84 5.28 -0.45 -3.76
C GLY A 84 4.24 -1.24 -4.57
N LEU A 85 3.03 -0.68 -4.76
CA LEU A 85 1.99 -1.24 -5.62
C LEU A 85 1.77 -0.40 -6.89
N LYS A 86 2.67 0.56 -7.19
CA LYS A 86 2.56 1.45 -8.36
C LYS A 86 2.65 0.67 -9.67
N THR A 87 3.70 -0.13 -9.84
CA THR A 87 3.94 -0.91 -11.04
C THR A 87 4.59 -2.20 -10.61
N ASN A 88 3.91 -3.33 -10.79
CA ASN A 88 4.44 -4.64 -10.44
C ASN A 88 4.30 -5.57 -11.64
N ARG A 89 5.38 -6.27 -11.96
CA ARG A 89 5.41 -7.36 -12.93
C ARG A 89 5.37 -8.66 -12.15
N TYR A 90 4.54 -9.58 -12.63
CA TYR A 90 4.33 -10.87 -12.00
C TYR A 90 4.65 -11.96 -12.99
N ARG A 91 5.38 -12.97 -12.53
CA ARG A 91 5.72 -14.15 -13.30
C ARG A 91 5.39 -15.39 -12.50
N LEU A 92 4.36 -16.10 -12.95
CA LEU A 92 3.97 -17.40 -12.44
C LEU A 92 4.62 -18.48 -13.31
N THR A 93 5.47 -19.31 -12.69
CA THR A 93 6.12 -20.44 -13.33
C THR A 93 5.54 -21.74 -12.76
N PRO A 94 4.62 -22.41 -13.48
CA PRO A 94 3.95 -23.62 -12.98
C PRO A 94 4.91 -24.79 -12.74
N GLU A 95 6.00 -24.85 -13.51
CA GLU A 95 7.04 -25.89 -13.44
C GLU A 95 7.74 -25.90 -12.08
N THR A 96 8.25 -24.74 -11.68
CA THR A 96 8.92 -24.52 -10.40
C THR A 96 7.94 -24.25 -9.27
N ARG A 97 6.64 -24.09 -9.59
CA ARG A 97 5.59 -23.65 -8.68
C ARG A 97 5.99 -22.38 -7.91
N THR A 98 6.57 -21.41 -8.62
CA THR A 98 6.97 -20.14 -8.04
C THR A 98 6.22 -18.98 -8.65
N LEU A 99 5.90 -17.99 -7.82
CA LEU A 99 5.44 -16.67 -8.25
C LEU A 99 6.53 -15.67 -7.92
N VAL A 100 7.07 -15.03 -8.94
CA VAL A 100 8.02 -13.91 -8.80
C VAL A 100 7.25 -12.60 -8.93
N ILE A 101 7.50 -11.69 -7.99
CA ILE A 101 6.96 -10.34 -7.94
C ILE A 101 8.13 -9.37 -8.11
N GLU A 102 8.14 -8.67 -9.23
CA GLU A 102 9.13 -7.66 -9.61
C GLU A 102 8.47 -6.27 -9.57
N PRO A 103 8.52 -5.56 -8.43
CA PRO A 103 8.14 -4.16 -8.36
C PRO A 103 9.08 -3.27 -9.18
N GLU A 104 8.50 -2.33 -9.92
CA GLU A 104 9.21 -1.31 -10.68
C GLU A 104 9.06 0.03 -9.94
N PHE A 105 10.20 0.61 -9.55
CA PHE A 105 10.27 1.85 -8.78
C PHE A 105 10.62 3.04 -9.67
N ASP A 106 9.89 4.14 -9.52
CA ASP A 106 10.08 5.36 -10.32
C ASP A 106 11.36 6.14 -9.93
N ASP A 107 11.99 5.84 -8.78
CA ASP A 107 13.14 6.57 -8.28
C ASP A 107 14.16 5.68 -7.54
N PRO A 108 15.47 5.95 -7.71
CA PRO A 108 16.54 5.10 -7.19
C PRO A 108 16.62 5.09 -5.66
N GLU A 109 16.06 6.10 -4.96
CA GLU A 109 15.99 6.09 -3.49
C GLU A 109 14.93 5.10 -2.99
N THR A 110 13.77 5.05 -3.65
CA THR A 110 12.75 4.03 -3.34
C THR A 110 13.25 2.63 -3.68
N GLU A 111 14.00 2.47 -4.76
CA GLU A 111 14.64 1.19 -5.11
C GLU A 111 15.67 0.75 -4.06
N GLN A 112 16.56 1.66 -3.62
CA GLN A 112 17.52 1.37 -2.54
C GLN A 112 16.83 1.06 -1.21
N PHE A 113 15.75 1.78 -0.89
CA PHE A 113 14.97 1.51 0.30
C PHE A 113 14.25 0.15 0.20
N ALA A 114 13.73 -0.19 -0.98
CA ALA A 114 13.13 -1.49 -1.23
C ALA A 114 14.17 -2.62 -1.09
N ALA A 115 15.36 -2.47 -1.67
CA ALA A 115 16.45 -3.42 -1.50
C ALA A 115 16.87 -3.57 -0.02
N ALA A 116 16.97 -2.46 0.73
CA ALA A 116 17.30 -2.49 2.15
C ALA A 116 16.20 -3.12 3.03
N THR A 117 14.95 -3.10 2.56
CA THR A 117 13.78 -3.65 3.28
C THR A 117 13.32 -5.01 2.74
N GLY A 118 13.99 -5.57 1.72
CA GLY A 118 13.63 -6.85 1.08
C GLY A 118 12.35 -6.78 0.24
N ALA A 119 12.04 -5.60 -0.30
CA ALA A 119 10.87 -5.31 -1.12
C ALA A 119 11.19 -5.12 -2.62
N ASP A 120 12.36 -5.55 -3.08
CA ASP A 120 12.90 -5.38 -4.44
C ASP A 120 12.47 -6.48 -5.42
N GLU A 121 12.73 -7.75 -5.11
CA GLU A 121 12.25 -8.90 -5.87
C GLU A 121 11.82 -9.98 -4.89
N GLN A 122 10.56 -10.39 -4.97
CA GLN A 122 10.01 -11.37 -4.04
C GLN A 122 9.58 -12.62 -4.77
N THR A 123 10.17 -13.75 -4.37
CA THR A 123 9.76 -15.07 -4.85
C THR A 123 8.90 -15.77 -3.81
N ILE A 124 7.71 -16.20 -4.23
CA ILE A 124 6.79 -17.00 -3.43
C ILE A 124 6.83 -18.44 -3.94
N ASP A 125 7.17 -19.37 -3.05
CA ASP A 125 6.98 -20.80 -3.30
C ASP A 125 5.50 -21.16 -3.07
N LEU A 126 4.83 -21.65 -4.11
CA LEU A 126 3.42 -22.00 -4.08
C LEU A 126 3.16 -23.31 -3.33
N THR A 127 4.18 -24.13 -3.07
CA THR A 127 4.02 -25.34 -2.24
C THR A 127 3.68 -25.00 -0.79
N GLU A 128 4.11 -23.83 -0.33
CA GLU A 128 3.81 -23.29 1.00
C GLU A 128 2.48 -22.53 1.04
N VAL A 129 1.85 -22.28 -0.11
CA VAL A 129 0.57 -21.58 -0.22
C VAL A 129 -0.58 -22.58 -0.12
N GLU A 130 -1.49 -22.33 0.81
CA GLU A 130 -2.70 -23.13 1.01
C GLU A 130 -3.83 -22.65 0.09
N SER A 131 -4.10 -21.34 0.11
CA SER A 131 -5.21 -20.76 -0.63
C SER A 131 -4.99 -19.28 -0.97
N LEU A 132 -5.73 -18.80 -1.96
CA LEU A 132 -5.81 -17.39 -2.30
C LEU A 132 -7.15 -16.80 -1.85
N GLN A 133 -7.11 -15.61 -1.25
CA GLN A 133 -8.31 -14.81 -1.03
C GLN A 133 -8.35 -13.67 -2.05
N LEU A 134 -9.32 -13.74 -2.96
CA LEU A 134 -9.51 -12.72 -4.00
C LEU A 134 -10.47 -11.63 -3.51
N ILE A 135 -10.06 -10.37 -3.64
CA ILE A 135 -10.79 -9.19 -3.17
C ILE A 135 -10.93 -8.22 -4.35
N PRO A 136 -12.14 -8.00 -4.89
CA PRO A 136 -12.34 -7.15 -6.04
C PRO A 136 -12.27 -5.67 -5.63
N LEU A 137 -11.44 -4.90 -6.32
CA LEU A 137 -11.20 -3.47 -6.12
C LEU A 137 -11.44 -2.73 -7.44
N GLY A 138 -12.63 -2.89 -8.02
CA GLY A 138 -13.00 -2.27 -9.31
C GLY A 138 -12.33 -2.98 -10.51
N PRO A 139 -11.38 -2.33 -11.22
CA PRO A 139 -10.69 -2.90 -12.38
C PRO A 139 -9.57 -3.89 -12.03
N ILE A 140 -9.14 -3.91 -10.76
CA ILE A 140 -8.11 -4.79 -10.22
C ILE A 140 -8.70 -5.72 -9.15
N VAL A 141 -8.06 -6.85 -8.93
CA VAL A 141 -8.36 -7.79 -7.85
C VAL A 141 -7.11 -7.93 -6.99
N ALA A 142 -7.23 -7.62 -5.72
CA ALA A 142 -6.18 -7.92 -4.75
C ALA A 142 -6.28 -9.40 -4.37
N ALA A 143 -5.20 -10.14 -4.56
CA ALA A 143 -5.08 -11.53 -4.15
C ALA A 143 -4.23 -11.58 -2.88
N ARG A 144 -4.85 -11.91 -1.75
CA ARG A 144 -4.13 -12.19 -0.50
C ARG A 144 -3.71 -13.65 -0.48
N VAL A 145 -2.47 -13.90 -0.14
CA VAL A 145 -1.89 -15.25 -0.03
C VAL A 145 -2.11 -15.77 1.39
N ARG A 146 -2.60 -17.00 1.51
CA ARG A 146 -2.66 -17.72 2.79
C ARG A 146 -1.64 -18.85 2.77
N TYR A 147 -0.61 -18.71 3.59
CA TYR A 147 0.44 -19.71 3.77
C TYR A 147 -0.01 -20.83 4.72
N ARG A 148 0.57 -22.02 4.54
CA ARG A 148 0.37 -23.18 5.42
C ARG A 148 0.94 -22.97 6.82
N SER A 149 1.98 -22.15 6.94
CA SER A 149 2.62 -21.78 8.20
C SER A 149 2.51 -20.27 8.44
N LEU A 150 2.57 -19.86 9.71
CA LEU A 150 2.62 -18.45 10.09
C LEU A 150 3.94 -17.83 9.64
N THR A 151 3.87 -16.89 8.69
CA THR A 151 5.04 -16.18 8.16
C THR A 151 4.79 -14.68 8.18
N LEU A 152 5.63 -13.93 8.90
CA LEU A 152 5.53 -12.47 9.02
C LEU A 152 6.36 -11.72 7.96
N THR A 153 7.27 -12.42 7.29
CA THR A 153 8.24 -11.82 6.34
C THR A 153 7.92 -12.10 4.87
N LYS A 154 6.90 -12.91 4.60
CA LYS A 154 6.51 -13.27 3.22
C LYS A 154 5.46 -12.30 2.68
N PRO A 155 5.46 -12.01 1.37
CA PRO A 155 4.44 -11.17 0.74
C PRO A 155 3.02 -11.63 1.06
N GLU A 156 2.24 -10.75 1.65
CA GLU A 156 0.89 -11.07 2.08
C GLU A 156 -0.12 -11.00 0.93
N GLY A 157 0.23 -10.36 -0.19
CA GLY A 157 -0.63 -10.35 -1.37
C GLY A 157 -0.03 -9.68 -2.60
N PHE A 158 -0.72 -9.87 -3.72
CA PHE A 158 -0.36 -9.35 -5.03
C PHE A 158 -1.61 -8.88 -5.79
N LEU A 159 -1.43 -8.24 -6.95
CA LEU A 159 -2.51 -7.69 -7.74
C LEU A 159 -2.73 -8.47 -9.03
N ILE A 160 -4.00 -8.63 -9.41
CA ILE A 160 -4.43 -9.32 -10.63
C ILE A 160 -5.34 -8.38 -11.44
N PRO A 161 -5.06 -8.15 -12.75
CA PRO A 161 -5.98 -7.47 -13.63
C PRO A 161 -7.30 -8.23 -13.75
N ARG A 162 -8.45 -7.58 -13.57
CA ARG A 162 -9.74 -8.27 -13.55
C ARG A 162 -10.05 -9.02 -14.85
N GLY A 163 -9.60 -8.51 -16.00
CA GLY A 163 -9.75 -9.16 -17.30
C GLY A 163 -9.00 -10.49 -17.42
N GLN A 164 -7.89 -10.65 -16.70
CA GLN A 164 -7.05 -11.86 -16.74
C GLN A 164 -7.30 -12.80 -15.54
N LEU A 165 -8.25 -12.45 -14.67
CA LEU A 165 -8.49 -13.15 -13.42
C LEU A 165 -8.78 -14.65 -13.61
N ARG A 166 -9.56 -15.02 -14.64
CA ARG A 166 -9.90 -16.43 -14.88
C ARG A 166 -8.69 -17.26 -15.27
N GLU A 167 -7.87 -16.74 -16.17
CA GLU A 167 -6.66 -17.41 -16.66
C GLU A 167 -5.65 -17.57 -15.53
N ILE A 168 -5.36 -16.49 -14.81
CA ILE A 168 -4.42 -16.50 -13.68
C ILE A 168 -4.93 -17.43 -12.57
N ALA A 169 -6.23 -17.38 -12.22
CA ALA A 169 -6.82 -18.29 -11.25
C ALA A 169 -6.72 -19.76 -11.68
N ALA A 170 -6.89 -20.07 -12.96
CA ALA A 170 -6.71 -21.42 -13.47
C ALA A 170 -5.26 -21.90 -13.32
N SER A 171 -4.29 -21.03 -13.60
CA SER A 171 -2.86 -21.32 -13.44
C SER A 171 -2.45 -21.53 -11.97
N PHE A 172 -3.07 -20.82 -11.02
CA PHE A 172 -2.86 -21.10 -9.59
C PHE A 172 -3.48 -22.44 -9.17
N ARG A 173 -4.67 -22.78 -9.69
CA ARG A 173 -5.30 -24.08 -9.41
C ARG A 173 -4.48 -25.25 -9.95
N SER A 174 -3.88 -25.12 -11.13
CA SER A 174 -3.00 -26.17 -11.68
C SER A 174 -1.73 -26.37 -10.85
N CYS A 175 -1.29 -25.34 -10.11
CA CYS A 175 -0.20 -25.44 -9.14
C CYS A 175 -0.62 -26.06 -7.78
N GLY A 176 -1.89 -26.47 -7.63
CA GLY A 176 -2.42 -27.05 -6.39
C GLY A 176 -2.86 -26.03 -5.33
N VAL A 177 -2.95 -24.74 -5.70
CA VAL A 177 -3.41 -23.69 -4.79
C VAL A 177 -4.94 -23.59 -4.83
N SER A 178 -5.58 -23.57 -3.66
CA SER A 178 -7.03 -23.40 -3.59
C SER A 178 -7.43 -21.96 -3.94
N VAL A 179 -8.20 -21.78 -5.00
CA VAL A 179 -8.69 -20.46 -5.46
C VAL A 179 -10.22 -20.44 -5.43
N PRO A 180 -10.87 -19.39 -4.89
CA PRO A 180 -12.31 -19.27 -4.83
C PRO A 180 -12.98 -19.49 -6.19
N GLU A 181 -14.17 -20.11 -6.17
CA GLU A 181 -14.98 -20.27 -7.38
C GLU A 181 -15.38 -18.91 -7.94
N LEU A 182 -15.16 -18.76 -9.25
CA LEU A 182 -15.52 -17.57 -10.01
C LEU A 182 -16.85 -17.86 -10.68
N VAL A 183 -17.86 -17.00 -10.47
CA VAL A 183 -19.16 -17.14 -11.12
C VAL A 183 -19.00 -16.79 -12.61
N ALA A 184 -19.61 -17.60 -13.47
CA ALA A 184 -19.66 -17.35 -14.91
C ALA A 184 -20.46 -16.06 -15.19
N GLY A 185 -19.75 -14.96 -15.41
CA GLY A 185 -20.27 -13.66 -15.83
C GLY A 185 -19.12 -12.82 -16.37
N ASP A 186 -19.39 -11.91 -17.30
CA ASP A 186 -18.38 -11.02 -17.86
C ASP A 186 -18.62 -9.58 -17.36
N PRO A 187 -17.75 -9.01 -16.50
CA PRO A 187 -16.51 -9.58 -15.96
C PRO A 187 -16.76 -10.58 -14.81
N PRO A 188 -15.82 -11.51 -14.56
CA PRO A 188 -15.96 -12.53 -13.51
C PRO A 188 -16.25 -11.87 -12.15
N THR A 189 -17.25 -12.41 -11.46
CA THR A 189 -17.65 -11.96 -10.12
C THR A 189 -17.35 -13.05 -9.11
N LEU A 190 -16.88 -12.63 -7.93
CA LEU A 190 -16.64 -13.55 -6.81
C LEU A 190 -17.98 -13.93 -6.18
N GLN A 191 -18.15 -15.23 -5.90
CA GLN A 191 -19.39 -15.78 -5.35
C GLN A 191 -19.73 -15.23 -3.95
N ARG A 192 -18.72 -14.80 -3.18
CA ARG A 192 -18.90 -14.15 -1.86
C ARG A 192 -18.42 -12.71 -1.91
N ARG A 193 -19.30 -11.77 -1.51
CA ARG A 193 -18.91 -10.39 -1.23
C ARG A 193 -17.92 -10.37 -0.07
N PRO A 194 -16.72 -9.79 -0.20
CA PRO A 194 -15.77 -9.70 0.91
C PRO A 194 -16.16 -8.54 1.83
N LEU A 195 -17.29 -8.67 2.53
CA LEU A 195 -17.81 -7.69 3.51
C LEU A 195 -16.71 -7.26 4.49
N ARG A 196 -15.86 -8.20 4.90
CA ARG A 196 -14.72 -7.94 5.79
C ARG A 196 -13.67 -7.01 5.17
N ALA A 197 -13.43 -7.11 3.87
CA ALA A 197 -12.47 -6.24 3.17
C ALA A 197 -13.02 -4.82 3.03
N VAL A 198 -14.30 -4.69 2.68
CA VAL A 198 -15.00 -3.40 2.63
C VAL A 198 -14.99 -2.73 4.00
N ALA A 199 -15.29 -3.49 5.06
CA ALA A 199 -15.24 -2.98 6.43
C ALA A 199 -13.85 -2.45 6.79
N ARG A 200 -12.75 -3.12 6.39
CA ARG A 200 -11.39 -2.61 6.63
C ARG A 200 -11.07 -1.36 5.85
N ILE A 201 -11.43 -1.31 4.58
CA ILE A 201 -11.21 -0.14 3.73
C ILE A 201 -11.92 1.08 4.31
N ALA A 202 -13.15 0.90 4.82
CA ALA A 202 -13.91 1.98 5.44
C ALA A 202 -13.40 2.32 6.85
N ALA A 203 -13.12 1.32 7.69
CA ALA A 203 -12.73 1.53 9.08
C ALA A 203 -11.34 2.16 9.22
N THR A 204 -10.38 1.82 8.36
CA THR A 204 -9.00 2.34 8.46
C THR A 204 -8.96 3.88 8.45
N PRO A 205 -9.44 4.60 7.41
CA PRO A 205 -9.42 6.06 7.39
C PRO A 205 -10.25 6.70 8.51
N ILE A 206 -11.30 6.02 8.98
CA ILE A 206 -12.09 6.50 10.13
C ILE A 206 -11.25 6.42 11.40
N LEU A 207 -10.61 5.28 11.68
CA LEU A 207 -9.89 5.03 12.93
C LEU A 207 -8.60 5.84 13.08
N ILE A 208 -7.85 6.05 11.98
CA ILE A 208 -6.56 6.77 12.02
C ILE A 208 -6.59 8.16 11.39
N GLY A 209 -7.70 8.55 10.76
CA GLY A 209 -7.86 9.88 10.16
C GLY A 209 -8.94 10.70 10.87
N VAL A 210 -10.20 10.26 10.77
CA VAL A 210 -11.35 11.06 11.24
C VAL A 210 -11.44 11.08 12.77
N LEU A 211 -11.36 9.91 13.40
CA LEU A 211 -11.56 9.75 14.84
C LEU A 211 -10.51 10.49 15.68
N PRO A 212 -9.20 10.45 15.35
CA PRO A 212 -8.19 11.20 16.11
C PRO A 212 -8.42 12.71 16.04
N ILE A 213 -8.73 13.24 14.86
CA ILE A 213 -9.00 14.67 14.67
C ILE A 213 -10.25 15.06 15.46
N TYR A 214 -11.34 14.29 15.32
CA TYR A 214 -12.59 14.58 16.03
C TYR A 214 -12.41 14.58 17.55
N ILE A 215 -11.73 13.58 18.11
CA ILE A 215 -11.50 13.51 19.55
C ILE A 215 -10.64 14.68 20.03
N VAL A 216 -9.52 14.97 19.36
CA VAL A 216 -8.58 15.98 19.85
C VAL A 216 -9.13 17.40 19.65
N GLN A 217 -9.74 17.68 18.51
CA GLN A 217 -10.27 19.00 18.18
C GLN A 217 -11.62 19.28 18.84
N VAL A 218 -12.57 18.34 18.77
CA VAL A 218 -13.97 18.58 19.20
C VAL A 218 -14.20 18.19 20.66
N ARG A 219 -13.54 17.14 21.17
CA ARG A 219 -13.75 16.69 22.56
C ARG A 219 -12.74 17.26 23.54
N LEU A 220 -11.51 17.50 23.11
CA LEU A 220 -10.42 17.94 24.00
C LEU A 220 -10.03 19.41 23.81
N ASP A 221 -10.58 20.09 22.80
CA ASP A 221 -10.30 21.50 22.47
C ASP A 221 -8.80 21.79 22.29
N ILE A 222 -8.06 20.80 21.80
CA ILE A 222 -6.63 20.91 21.52
C ILE A 222 -6.48 21.26 20.05
N ASP A 223 -5.70 22.29 19.77
CA ASP A 223 -5.43 22.70 18.40
C ASP A 223 -4.57 21.65 17.66
N VAL A 224 -5.19 21.01 16.67
CA VAL A 224 -4.58 19.96 15.83
C VAL A 224 -4.04 20.51 14.51
N TRP A 225 -4.22 21.82 14.26
CA TRP A 225 -3.71 22.50 13.06
C TRP A 225 -2.22 22.23 12.80
N PRO A 226 -1.31 22.21 13.81
CA PRO A 226 0.10 21.90 13.57
C PRO A 226 0.35 20.50 12.99
N PHE A 227 -0.49 19.51 13.33
CA PHE A 227 -0.36 18.14 12.85
C PHE A 227 -0.98 17.95 11.47
N LEU A 228 -2.14 18.55 11.24
CA LEU A 228 -2.75 18.64 9.90
C LEU A 228 -1.82 19.37 8.93
N PHE A 229 -1.20 20.45 9.40
CA PHE A 229 -0.19 21.19 8.66
C PHE A 229 1.03 20.33 8.33
N GLY A 230 1.57 19.58 9.29
CA GLY A 230 2.67 18.63 9.04
C GLY A 230 2.30 17.57 8.00
N PHE A 231 1.09 17.02 8.07
CA PHE A 231 0.60 16.05 7.09
C PHE A 231 0.41 16.66 5.69
N ILE A 232 -0.13 17.88 5.61
CA ILE A 232 -0.26 18.65 4.36
C ILE A 232 1.11 18.96 3.78
N LEU A 233 2.08 19.36 4.61
CA LEU A 233 3.44 19.68 4.20
C LEU A 233 4.16 18.43 3.66
N VAL A 234 4.06 17.29 4.33
CA VAL A 234 4.63 16.02 3.84
C VAL A 234 3.96 15.61 2.53
N THR A 235 2.63 15.71 2.45
CA THR A 235 1.87 15.42 1.22
C THR A 235 2.29 16.35 0.08
N TRP A 236 2.48 17.64 0.37
CA TRP A 236 2.95 18.65 -0.56
C TRP A 236 4.35 18.34 -1.09
N VAL A 237 5.30 18.05 -0.20
CA VAL A 237 6.66 17.64 -0.59
C VAL A 237 6.63 16.39 -1.47
N VAL A 238 5.81 15.40 -1.14
CA VAL A 238 5.67 14.18 -1.95
C VAL A 238 5.04 14.46 -3.32
N ILE A 239 4.01 15.30 -3.39
CA ILE A 239 3.37 15.70 -4.66
C ILE A 239 4.38 16.44 -5.54
N VAL A 240 5.10 17.41 -4.97
CA VAL A 240 6.10 18.18 -5.70
C VAL A 240 7.25 17.28 -6.12
N ARG A 241 7.75 16.39 -5.26
CA ARG A 241 8.76 15.38 -5.62
C ARG A 241 8.30 14.53 -6.81
N HIS A 242 7.06 14.06 -6.81
CA HIS A 242 6.50 13.29 -7.93
C HIS A 242 6.41 14.12 -9.22
N LEU A 243 6.00 15.39 -9.13
CA LEU A 243 5.94 16.28 -10.30
C LEU A 243 7.34 16.62 -10.82
N SER A 244 8.29 16.96 -9.95
CA SER A 244 9.67 17.30 -10.33
C SER A 244 10.40 16.15 -11.02
N VAL A 245 10.16 14.89 -10.60
CA VAL A 245 10.66 13.71 -11.31
C VAL A 245 9.99 13.59 -12.69
N ARG A 246 8.67 13.74 -12.77
CA ARG A 246 7.92 13.63 -14.03
C ARG A 246 8.31 14.70 -15.07
N PHE A 247 8.70 15.88 -14.62
CA PHE A 247 9.14 16.97 -15.51
C PHE A 247 10.65 16.94 -15.80
N GLY A 248 11.40 15.94 -15.32
CA GLY A 248 12.85 15.83 -15.55
C GLY A 248 13.68 16.92 -14.88
N ILE A 249 13.10 17.63 -13.89
CA ILE A 249 13.77 18.70 -13.15
C ILE A 249 14.74 18.12 -12.11
N ARG A 250 14.47 16.89 -11.64
CA ARG A 250 15.27 16.20 -10.63
C ARG A 250 16.42 15.45 -11.31
N PRO A 251 17.69 15.66 -10.89
CA PRO A 251 18.83 14.97 -11.50
C PRO A 251 18.76 13.46 -11.22
N GLU A 252 18.90 12.61 -12.24
CA GLU A 252 18.73 11.15 -12.15
C GLU A 252 20.01 10.39 -11.71
N GLY A 253 21.17 11.05 -11.70
CA GLY A 253 22.46 10.43 -11.42
C GLY A 253 22.66 9.92 -9.98
N SER A 254 23.56 8.94 -9.83
CA SER A 254 23.94 8.32 -8.55
C SER A 254 25.11 9.03 -7.83
N ARG A 255 25.58 10.17 -8.36
CA ARG A 255 26.70 10.91 -7.77
C ARG A 255 26.24 11.67 -6.53
N ALA A 256 27.13 11.79 -5.53
CA ALA A 256 26.85 12.51 -4.27
C ALA A 256 26.32 13.95 -4.48
N ARG A 257 26.75 14.61 -5.56
CA ARG A 257 26.24 15.94 -5.96
C ARG A 257 24.76 15.92 -6.33
N ASP A 258 24.31 14.89 -7.04
CA ASP A 258 22.93 14.75 -7.50
C ASP A 258 22.02 14.42 -6.31
N TRP A 259 22.52 13.63 -5.35
CA TRP A 259 21.87 13.39 -4.05
C TRP A 259 21.71 14.69 -3.24
N LEU A 260 22.76 15.50 -3.15
CA LEU A 260 22.72 16.76 -2.39
C LEU A 260 21.79 17.79 -3.03
N LEU A 261 21.76 17.88 -4.37
CA LEU A 261 20.80 18.73 -5.09
C LEU A 261 19.34 18.32 -4.82
N ARG A 262 19.05 17.02 -4.74
CA ARG A 262 17.70 16.51 -4.45
C ARG A 262 17.23 16.93 -3.06
N TRP A 263 18.09 16.80 -2.05
CA TRP A 263 17.79 17.27 -0.69
C TRP A 263 17.57 18.77 -0.61
N VAL A 264 18.38 19.56 -1.33
CA VAL A 264 18.21 21.02 -1.40
C VAL A 264 16.88 21.39 -2.05
N ILE A 265 16.46 20.68 -3.12
CA ILE A 265 15.15 20.88 -3.75
C ILE A 265 14.02 20.52 -2.78
N ASP A 266 14.10 19.37 -2.11
CA ASP A 266 13.07 18.94 -1.16
C ASP A 266 12.96 19.92 0.03
N LEU A 267 14.09 20.43 0.52
CA LEU A 267 14.14 21.46 1.58
C LEU A 267 13.56 22.80 1.11
N PHE A 268 13.89 23.23 -0.11
CA PHE A 268 13.37 24.48 -0.68
C PHE A 268 11.86 24.41 -0.91
N VAL A 269 11.37 23.26 -1.40
CA VAL A 269 9.94 23.01 -1.59
C VAL A 269 9.19 22.94 -0.27
N ALA A 270 9.78 22.28 0.75
CA ALA A 270 9.22 22.26 2.09
C ALA A 270 9.18 23.68 2.69
N ALA A 271 10.24 24.47 2.53
CA ALA A 271 10.28 25.86 2.97
C ALA A 271 9.24 26.72 2.25
N LEU A 272 9.07 26.55 0.94
CA LEU A 272 8.06 27.27 0.16
C LEU A 272 6.64 26.89 0.60
N GLY A 273 6.38 25.59 0.81
CA GLY A 273 5.10 25.10 1.34
C GLY A 273 4.81 25.66 2.73
N LEU A 274 5.82 25.73 3.60
CA LEU A 274 5.75 26.33 4.92
C LEU A 274 5.38 27.83 4.84
N VAL A 275 6.04 28.59 3.95
CA VAL A 275 5.78 30.03 3.76
C VAL A 275 4.37 30.29 3.22
N VAL A 276 3.92 29.52 2.22
CA VAL A 276 2.57 29.68 1.65
C VAL A 276 1.49 29.38 2.70
N ALA A 277 1.69 28.33 3.48
CA ALA A 277 0.71 27.92 4.47
C ALA A 277 0.70 28.84 5.70
N LEU A 278 1.85 29.38 6.13
CA LEU A 278 1.91 30.46 7.12
C LEU A 278 1.25 31.74 6.61
N GLY A 279 1.50 32.11 5.34
CA GLY A 279 0.85 33.25 4.70
C GLY A 279 -0.68 33.12 4.65
N LEU A 280 -1.20 31.94 4.31
CA LEU A 280 -2.63 31.66 4.31
C LEU A 280 -3.23 31.73 5.72
N LEU A 281 -2.54 31.21 6.74
CA LEU A 281 -2.99 31.29 8.13
C LEU A 281 -3.11 32.75 8.59
N THR A 282 -2.09 33.58 8.31
CA THR A 282 -2.14 35.02 8.63
C THR A 282 -3.24 35.77 7.87
N PHE A 283 -3.61 35.31 6.67
CA PHE A 283 -4.68 35.89 5.87
C PHE A 283 -6.08 35.53 6.39
N VAL A 284 -6.24 34.34 6.99
CA VAL A 284 -7.49 33.90 7.60
C VAL A 284 -7.71 34.52 8.98
N GLU A 285 -6.65 34.75 9.76
CA GLU A 285 -6.74 35.43 11.07
C GLU A 285 -6.97 36.95 10.97
N SER A 286 -6.78 37.54 9.78
CA SER A 286 -6.99 38.97 9.53
C SER A 286 -8.36 39.31 8.92
N MET A 287 -9.23 38.31 8.70
CA MET A 287 -10.65 38.47 8.37
C MET A 287 -11.53 38.22 9.59
#